data_AF-A0A8J1U5J3-F1
#
_entry.id   AF-A0A8J1U5J3-F1
#
_cell.length_a   1.000
_cell.length_b   1.000
_cell.length_c   1.000
_cell.angle_alpha   90.00
_cell.angle_beta   90.00
_cell.angle_gamma   90.00
#
_symmetry.space_group_name_H-M   'P 1'
#
loop_
_entity.id
_entity.type
_entity.pdbx_description
1 polymer ?
#
loop_
_entity_poly.entity_id
_entity_poly.type
_entity_poly.pdbx_seq_one_letter_code
_entity_poly.pdbx_strand_id
1 'polypeptide(L)'
;NKCKCFTVNLQSGLEGPPLSNLAMKMSPIFAPDGNGGSIGLDAVVKKEWVKREDRRKQQAIAKIERFPFFRGHPFEMEIEIQKEGYVVFVDGTYILGFKHQMSIEKISHLILDGDVNFYNVHYPDLKTLPYVKEIPNGLCIGEVVCIDGYIPEYAESFQFGFQTNDHYYPDTTVAFHMKVQLQGMDRKAVCNAYINNKWQVEKFVDGYLPFVRDSKLDIKVTVWKDYFMVDVNDSFFVEYKYNVVLGDVTHVAIDGD
;
A
#
# COMPACT_ATOMS: atom_id res chain seq x y z
N ASN A 1 -32.33 6.63 2.95
CA ASN A 1 -32.08 7.89 2.22
C ASN A 1 -32.08 9.14 3.13
N LYS A 2 -31.37 9.12 4.27
CA LYS A 2 -31.26 10.29 5.18
C LYS A 2 -29.82 10.63 5.58
N CYS A 3 -28.82 10.12 4.87
CA CYS A 3 -27.43 10.37 5.20
C CYS A 3 -27.14 11.88 5.17
N LYS A 4 -26.84 12.44 6.35
CA LYS A 4 -26.50 13.85 6.53
C LYS A 4 -25.00 14.04 6.54
N CYS A 5 -24.30 13.22 7.32
CA CYS A 5 -22.85 13.22 7.39
C CYS A 5 -22.35 11.88 7.93
N PHE A 6 -21.07 11.62 7.68
CA PHE A 6 -20.31 10.60 8.39
C PHE A 6 -18.92 11.15 8.70
N THR A 7 -18.16 10.43 9.53
CA THR A 7 -16.81 10.84 9.93
C THR A 7 -15.83 9.70 9.87
N VAL A 8 -14.61 10.02 9.45
CA VAL A 8 -13.45 9.14 9.42
C VAL A 8 -12.36 9.81 10.25
N ASN A 9 -12.00 9.20 11.37
CA ASN A 9 -11.11 9.81 12.36
C ASN A 9 -9.86 8.96 12.60
N LEU A 10 -8.69 9.59 12.54
CA LEU A 10 -7.42 9.03 12.99
C LEU A 10 -7.07 9.61 14.37
N GLN A 11 -7.00 8.76 15.39
CA GLN A 11 -6.90 9.16 16.80
C GLN A 11 -5.86 8.37 17.59
N SER A 12 -5.36 8.97 18.69
CA SER A 12 -4.39 8.36 19.59
C SER A 12 -5.00 7.44 20.67
N GLY A 13 -6.27 7.07 20.54
CA GLY A 13 -7.03 6.30 21.52
C GLY A 13 -8.50 6.18 21.11
N LEU A 14 -9.25 5.36 21.85
CA LEU A 14 -10.69 5.15 21.61
C LEU A 14 -11.58 6.30 22.09
N GLU A 15 -11.08 7.12 23.02
CA GLU A 15 -11.88 8.19 23.60
C GLU A 15 -11.88 9.44 22.72
N GLY A 16 -12.96 10.22 22.76
CA GLY A 16 -12.99 11.51 22.09
C GLY A 16 -12.08 12.54 22.77
N PRO A 17 -11.70 13.63 22.08
CA PRO A 17 -11.13 14.79 22.75
C PRO A 17 -12.08 15.25 23.87
N PRO A 18 -11.63 15.49 25.12
CA PRO A 18 -10.25 15.65 25.56
C PRO A 18 -9.30 14.48 25.58
N LEU A 19 -9.76 13.25 25.73
CA LEU A 19 -8.95 12.22 26.36
C LEU A 19 -7.90 11.67 25.39
N SER A 20 -8.27 11.50 24.13
CA SER A 20 -7.35 11.23 23.03
C SER A 20 -7.11 12.45 22.15
N ASN A 21 -5.97 12.45 21.45
CA ASN A 21 -5.68 13.41 20.40
C ASN A 21 -6.33 12.96 19.09
N LEU A 22 -6.85 13.93 18.35
CA LEU A 22 -7.41 13.76 17.02
C LEU A 22 -6.38 14.27 16.01
N ALA A 23 -5.73 13.34 15.31
CA ALA A 23 -4.75 13.66 14.28
C ALA A 23 -5.43 14.22 13.03
N MET A 24 -6.53 13.58 12.61
CA MET A 24 -7.38 14.01 11.52
C MET A 24 -8.81 13.51 11.76
N LYS A 25 -9.79 14.39 11.58
CA LYS A 25 -11.20 14.06 11.41
C LYS A 25 -11.65 14.60 10.07
N MET A 26 -12.05 13.71 9.19
CA MET A 26 -12.69 14.05 7.93
C MET A 26 -14.19 13.84 8.05
N SER A 27 -14.97 14.87 7.74
CA SER A 27 -16.43 14.86 7.87
C SER A 27 -17.09 15.24 6.55
N PRO A 28 -17.40 14.27 5.67
CA PRO A 28 -18.27 14.51 4.53
C PRO A 28 -19.68 14.87 5.00
N ILE A 29 -20.18 16.01 4.53
CA ILE A 29 -21.50 16.56 4.88
C ILE A 29 -22.26 16.73 3.57
N PHE A 30 -23.34 15.98 3.43
CA PHE A 30 -24.19 16.02 2.24
C PHE A 30 -25.08 17.25 2.27
N ALA A 31 -25.21 17.92 1.13
CA ALA A 31 -26.14 19.03 0.99
C ALA A 31 -27.59 18.57 1.28
N PRO A 32 -28.45 19.44 1.85
CA PRO A 32 -29.83 19.07 2.16
C PRO A 32 -30.64 18.63 0.94
N ASP A 33 -30.39 19.26 -0.21
CA ASP A 33 -31.02 18.94 -1.50
C ASP A 33 -30.49 17.65 -2.14
N GLY A 34 -29.39 17.10 -1.60
CA GLY A 34 -28.72 15.90 -2.10
C GLY A 34 -27.78 16.11 -3.27
N ASN A 35 -27.57 17.35 -3.70
CA ASN A 35 -26.66 17.68 -4.79
C ASN A 35 -25.31 18.12 -4.22
N GLY A 36 -24.41 17.14 -4.06
CA GLY A 36 -23.07 17.38 -3.55
C GLY A 36 -23.02 17.57 -2.04
N GLY A 37 -22.09 18.42 -1.58
CA GLY A 37 -21.78 18.57 -0.17
C GLY A 37 -20.44 19.26 0.06
N SER A 38 -19.99 19.21 1.30
CA SER A 38 -18.69 19.75 1.73
C SER A 38 -17.94 18.73 2.57
N ILE A 39 -16.62 18.86 2.67
CA ILE A 39 -15.81 18.03 3.56
C ILE A 39 -15.18 18.94 4.62
N GLY A 40 -15.59 18.74 5.87
CA GLY A 40 -14.95 19.36 7.03
C GLY A 40 -13.70 18.58 7.44
N LEU A 41 -12.65 19.29 7.79
CA LEU A 41 -11.41 18.74 8.33
C LEU A 41 -11.13 19.36 9.69
N ASP A 42 -10.96 18.51 10.70
CA ASP A 42 -10.62 18.94 12.05
C ASP A 42 -9.40 18.17 12.59
N ALA A 43 -8.62 18.84 13.44
CA ALA A 43 -7.61 18.18 14.28
C ALA A 43 -7.57 18.82 15.68
N VAL A 44 -7.33 17.98 16.69
CA VAL A 44 -7.25 18.39 18.09
C VAL A 44 -6.10 17.68 18.78
N VAL A 45 -4.98 18.38 18.94
CA VAL A 45 -3.75 17.81 19.51
C VAL A 45 -3.41 18.51 20.83
N LYS A 46 -3.27 17.74 21.92
CA LYS A 46 -2.67 18.23 23.17
C LYS A 46 -1.19 18.48 22.94
N LYS A 47 -0.72 19.69 23.26
CA LYS A 47 0.69 19.95 23.50
C LYS A 47 0.97 19.73 24.99
N GLU A 48 2.09 19.11 25.32
CA GLU A 48 2.51 18.96 26.72
C GLU A 48 2.80 20.33 27.35
N TRP A 49 2.48 20.49 28.64
CA TRP A 49 2.64 21.71 29.45
C TRP A 49 1.83 22.95 29.03
N VAL A 50 0.62 22.79 28.50
CA VAL A 50 -0.28 23.93 28.24
C VAL A 50 -1.60 23.78 29.00
N LYS A 51 -2.14 24.88 29.52
CA LYS A 51 -3.39 24.91 30.30
C LYS A 51 -4.52 24.25 29.50
N ARG A 52 -5.52 23.68 30.18
CA ARG A 52 -6.62 22.91 29.57
C ARG A 52 -7.38 23.68 28.47
N GLU A 53 -7.30 25.01 28.49
CA GLU A 53 -7.91 25.96 27.56
C GLU A 53 -7.11 26.15 26.25
N ASP A 54 -5.82 25.81 26.22
CA ASP A 54 -4.91 26.06 25.08
C ASP A 54 -4.84 24.90 24.06
N ARG A 55 -5.87 24.05 24.02
CA ARG A 55 -5.98 23.05 22.96
C ARG A 55 -6.27 23.74 21.65
N ARG A 56 -5.27 23.76 20.77
CA ARG A 56 -5.46 24.27 19.41
C ARG A 56 -6.33 23.28 18.63
N LYS A 57 -7.63 23.59 18.54
CA LYS A 57 -8.50 23.01 17.51
C LYS A 57 -8.18 23.72 16.21
N GLN A 58 -7.74 22.97 15.20
CA GLN A 58 -7.67 23.49 13.83
C GLN A 58 -8.87 22.95 13.08
N GLN A 59 -9.68 23.86 12.55
CA GLN A 59 -10.85 23.54 11.74
C GLN A 59 -10.63 24.17 10.37
N ALA A 60 -10.84 23.37 9.34
CA ALA A 60 -10.80 23.83 7.96
C ALA A 60 -11.96 23.21 7.20
N ILE A 61 -12.53 23.96 6.27
CA ILE A 61 -13.39 23.37 5.23
C ILE A 61 -12.46 23.15 4.04
N ALA A 62 -12.35 21.90 3.59
CA ALA A 62 -11.55 21.59 2.41
C ALA A 62 -12.20 22.24 1.18
N LYS A 63 -11.42 23.04 0.44
CA LYS A 63 -11.84 23.52 -0.86
C LYS A 63 -11.67 22.36 -1.86
N ILE A 64 -12.74 21.59 -2.02
CA ILE A 64 -12.79 20.48 -2.97
C ILE A 64 -13.37 20.96 -4.30
N GLU A 65 -12.86 20.43 -5.42
CA GLU A 65 -13.41 20.74 -6.74
C GLU A 65 -14.78 20.08 -6.95
N ARG A 66 -14.94 18.85 -6.45
CA ARG A 66 -16.19 18.10 -6.52
C ARG A 66 -16.40 17.28 -5.25
N PHE A 67 -17.63 17.24 -4.76
CA PHE A 67 -18.01 16.35 -3.67
C PHE A 67 -18.11 14.90 -4.19
N PRO A 68 -17.34 13.95 -3.63
CA PRO A 68 -17.18 12.63 -4.27
C PRO A 68 -18.22 11.60 -3.83
N PHE A 69 -19.04 11.88 -2.82
CA PHE A 69 -19.99 10.90 -2.28
C PHE A 69 -21.41 11.11 -2.80
N PHE A 70 -22.09 10.01 -3.10
CA PHE A 70 -23.50 10.01 -3.50
C PHE A 70 -24.33 9.12 -2.57
N ARG A 71 -25.49 9.61 -2.14
CA ARG A 71 -26.38 8.83 -1.27
C ARG A 71 -26.77 7.53 -1.96
N GLY A 72 -26.65 6.42 -1.23
CA GLY A 72 -27.02 5.09 -1.72
C GLY A 72 -26.02 4.45 -2.70
N HIS A 73 -24.90 5.11 -2.99
CA HIS A 73 -23.84 4.55 -3.84
C HIS A 73 -22.68 4.06 -2.98
N PRO A 74 -22.05 2.92 -3.33
CA PRO A 74 -20.80 2.51 -2.71
C PRO A 74 -19.68 3.49 -3.11
N PHE A 75 -18.62 3.51 -2.31
CA PHE A 75 -17.39 4.23 -2.61
C PHE A 75 -16.21 3.43 -2.03
N GLU A 76 -15.04 3.62 -2.61
CA GLU A 76 -13.75 3.25 -2.05
C GLU A 76 -13.04 4.51 -1.58
N MET A 77 -12.53 4.51 -0.34
CA MET A 77 -11.76 5.62 0.21
C MET A 77 -10.39 5.11 0.61
N GLU A 78 -9.35 5.77 0.09
CA GLU A 78 -7.97 5.51 0.44
C GLU A 78 -7.40 6.73 1.17
N ILE A 79 -6.76 6.49 2.32
CA ILE A 79 -6.05 7.51 3.08
C ILE A 79 -4.58 7.12 3.07
N GLU A 80 -3.82 7.79 2.23
CA GLU A 80 -2.37 7.63 2.17
C GLU A 80 -1.70 8.49 3.23
N ILE A 81 -0.76 7.89 3.96
CA ILE A 81 0.10 8.60 4.91
C ILE A 81 1.40 8.92 4.18
N GLN A 82 1.59 10.19 3.83
CA GLN A 82 2.80 10.69 3.17
C GLN A 82 3.67 11.47 4.18
N LYS A 83 4.89 11.85 3.78
CA LYS A 83 5.83 12.59 4.63
C LYS A 83 5.26 13.91 5.17
N GLU A 84 4.55 14.67 4.32
CA GLU A 84 4.03 16.00 4.64
C GLU A 84 2.62 16.00 5.25
N GLY A 85 1.88 14.89 5.14
CA GLY A 85 0.49 14.82 5.58
C GLY A 85 -0.22 13.56 5.14
N TYR A 86 -1.55 13.61 5.24
CA TYR A 86 -2.46 12.62 4.68
C TYR A 86 -2.90 13.08 3.30
N VAL A 87 -3.04 12.15 2.36
CA VAL A 87 -3.71 12.37 1.08
C VAL A 87 -4.92 11.45 1.01
N VAL A 88 -6.07 11.99 0.63
CA VAL A 88 -7.31 11.23 0.55
C VAL A 88 -7.76 11.12 -0.89
N PHE A 89 -7.97 9.87 -1.32
CA PHE A 89 -8.61 9.52 -2.58
C PHE A 89 -9.99 8.92 -2.33
N VAL A 90 -10.91 9.17 -3.25
CA VAL A 90 -12.20 8.48 -3.31
C VAL A 90 -12.42 7.98 -4.73
N ASP A 91 -12.68 6.69 -4.87
CA ASP A 91 -12.80 5.99 -6.16
C ASP A 91 -11.61 6.31 -7.10
N GLY A 92 -10.39 6.21 -6.56
CA GLY A 92 -9.14 6.51 -7.26
C GLY A 92 -8.89 7.99 -7.60
N THR A 93 -9.82 8.89 -7.24
CA THR A 93 -9.70 10.32 -7.55
C THR A 93 -9.19 11.09 -6.34
N TYR A 94 -8.15 11.92 -6.53
CA TYR A 94 -7.63 12.81 -5.49
C TYR A 94 -8.73 13.77 -4.99
N ILE A 95 -8.92 13.82 -3.68
CA ILE A 95 -9.92 14.69 -3.05
C ILE A 95 -9.27 15.86 -2.30
N LEU A 96 -8.31 15.56 -1.43
CA LEU A 96 -7.66 16.58 -0.59
C LEU A 96 -6.36 16.05 0.03
N GLY A 97 -5.52 16.99 0.49
CA GLY A 97 -4.40 16.73 1.38
C GLY A 97 -4.58 17.44 2.73
N PHE A 98 -4.10 16.83 3.82
CA PHE A 98 -4.16 17.38 5.17
C PHE A 98 -2.83 17.21 5.89
N LYS A 99 -2.19 18.31 6.29
CA LYS A 99 -0.87 18.27 6.93
C LYS A 99 -0.90 17.56 8.27
N HIS A 100 0.17 16.84 8.60
CA HIS A 100 0.35 16.20 9.91
C HIS A 100 0.25 17.23 11.04
N GLN A 101 -0.61 16.96 12.01
CA GLN A 101 -0.78 17.80 13.20
C GLN A 101 -0.11 17.22 14.45
N MET A 102 0.30 15.96 14.37
CA MET A 102 1.04 15.21 15.39
C MET A 102 1.86 14.10 14.73
N SER A 103 2.79 13.50 15.49
CA SER A 103 3.51 12.31 15.01
C SER A 103 2.53 11.18 14.70
N ILE A 104 2.71 10.55 13.53
CA ILE A 104 1.91 9.43 13.05
C ILE A 104 1.99 8.24 14.02
N GLU A 105 3.15 8.00 14.64
CA GLU A 105 3.39 6.91 15.60
C GLU A 105 2.44 6.95 16.82
N LYS A 106 1.86 8.12 17.11
CA LYS A 106 0.92 8.29 18.21
C LYS A 106 -0.53 7.95 17.81
N ILE A 107 -0.79 7.72 16.53
CA ILE A 107 -2.12 7.32 16.02
C ILE A 107 -2.25 5.82 16.21
N SER A 108 -3.34 5.41 16.86
CA SER A 108 -3.56 4.01 17.22
C SER A 108 -4.95 3.51 16.85
N HIS A 109 -5.88 4.41 16.50
CA HIS A 109 -7.28 4.06 16.24
C HIS A 109 -7.80 4.77 15.00
N LEU A 110 -8.45 3.99 14.13
CA LEU A 110 -9.39 4.48 13.12
C LEU A 110 -10.80 4.40 13.72
N ILE A 111 -11.51 5.52 13.78
CA ILE A 111 -12.91 5.56 14.23
C ILE A 111 -13.79 6.00 13.07
N LEU A 112 -14.76 5.16 12.76
CA LEU A 112 -15.77 5.36 11.71
C LEU A 112 -17.12 5.55 12.38
N ASP A 113 -17.82 6.63 12.05
CA ASP A 113 -19.10 6.98 12.68
C ASP A 113 -20.01 7.78 11.74
N GLY A 114 -21.29 7.87 12.07
CA GLY A 114 -22.32 8.62 11.35
C GLY A 114 -23.13 7.79 10.34
N ASP A 115 -23.79 8.48 9.40
CA ASP A 115 -24.87 7.90 8.59
C ASP A 115 -24.37 7.12 7.37
N VAL A 116 -23.48 6.13 7.53
CA VAL A 116 -22.92 5.35 6.42
C VAL A 116 -22.67 3.90 6.84
N ASN A 117 -22.77 2.98 5.88
CA ASN A 117 -22.43 1.57 6.09
C ASN A 117 -21.02 1.32 5.55
N PHE A 118 -20.11 0.89 6.40
CA PHE A 118 -18.78 0.45 6.00
C PHE A 118 -18.76 -1.08 5.91
N TYR A 119 -18.39 -1.61 4.75
CA TYR A 119 -18.37 -3.05 4.51
C TYR A 119 -17.02 -3.67 4.88
N ASN A 120 -15.92 -3.05 4.42
CA ASN A 120 -14.56 -3.52 4.62
C ASN A 120 -13.66 -2.36 5.04
N VAL A 121 -12.68 -2.67 5.89
CA VAL A 121 -11.58 -1.78 6.24
C VAL A 121 -10.31 -2.60 6.11
N HIS A 122 -9.41 -2.18 5.21
CA HIS A 122 -8.12 -2.81 5.01
C HIS A 122 -7.04 -1.90 5.56
N TYR A 123 -6.20 -2.44 6.44
CA TYR A 123 -4.91 -1.84 6.77
C TYR A 123 -3.83 -2.65 6.05
N PRO A 124 -2.77 -2.02 5.53
CA PRO A 124 -1.65 -2.76 4.96
C PRO A 124 -1.05 -3.68 6.03
N ASP A 125 -1.12 -4.99 5.83
CA ASP A 125 -0.48 -5.97 6.70
C ASP A 125 1.01 -6.05 6.33
N LEU A 126 1.78 -5.10 6.85
CA LEU A 126 3.23 -4.99 6.60
C LEU A 126 3.91 -6.30 7.00
N LYS A 127 4.56 -6.92 6.02
CA LYS A 127 5.32 -8.15 6.25
C LYS A 127 6.71 -7.80 6.76
N THR A 128 7.18 -8.51 7.78
CA THR A 128 8.58 -8.45 8.17
C THR A 128 9.42 -9.11 7.08
N LEU A 129 10.42 -8.40 6.58
CA LEU A 129 11.38 -8.91 5.61
C LEU A 129 12.61 -9.51 6.32
N PRO A 130 13.24 -10.56 5.76
CA PRO A 130 12.78 -11.26 4.55
C PRO A 130 11.50 -12.06 4.80
N TYR A 131 10.63 -12.09 3.79
CA TYR A 131 9.34 -12.75 3.83
C TYR A 131 9.36 -13.96 2.91
N VAL A 132 9.18 -15.15 3.49
CA VAL A 132 9.08 -16.41 2.75
C VAL A 132 7.77 -17.08 3.15
N LYS A 133 6.97 -17.49 2.16
CA LYS A 133 5.69 -18.14 2.42
C LYS A 133 5.36 -19.22 1.42
N GLU A 134 4.83 -20.33 1.92
CA GLU A 134 4.28 -21.41 1.12
C GLU A 134 3.06 -20.93 0.31
N ILE A 135 3.05 -21.29 -0.97
CA ILE A 135 1.95 -21.15 -1.90
C ILE A 135 1.11 -22.42 -1.79
N PRO A 136 -0.17 -22.34 -1.39
CA PRO A 136 -1.00 -23.53 -1.20
C PRO A 136 -1.07 -24.39 -2.47
N ASN A 137 -0.61 -25.64 -2.37
CA ASN A 137 -0.49 -26.61 -3.47
C ASN A 137 0.62 -26.33 -4.49
N GLY A 138 1.51 -25.37 -4.22
CA GLY A 138 2.57 -24.96 -5.14
C GLY A 138 2.06 -24.20 -6.36
N LEU A 139 2.98 -23.77 -7.23
CA LEU A 139 2.63 -23.02 -8.42
C LEU A 139 2.02 -23.90 -9.52
N CYS A 140 0.94 -23.40 -10.12
CA CYS A 140 0.24 -24.03 -11.25
C CYS A 140 0.17 -23.09 -12.46
N ILE A 141 0.10 -23.67 -13.66
CA ILE A 141 -0.10 -22.89 -14.89
C ILE A 141 -1.44 -22.15 -14.81
N GLY A 142 -1.41 -20.86 -15.14
CA GLY A 142 -2.55 -19.95 -15.09
C GLY A 142 -2.73 -19.24 -13.75
N GLU A 143 -1.94 -19.59 -12.72
CA GLU A 143 -1.96 -18.84 -11.47
C GLU A 143 -1.33 -17.46 -11.61
N VAL A 144 -1.85 -16.53 -10.80
CA VAL A 144 -1.36 -15.17 -10.69
C VAL A 144 -0.99 -14.93 -9.23
N VAL A 145 0.29 -14.65 -8.99
CA VAL A 145 0.77 -14.21 -7.68
C VAL A 145 0.85 -12.69 -7.69
N CYS A 146 0.08 -12.05 -6.82
CA CYS A 146 0.10 -10.59 -6.64
C CYS A 146 0.98 -10.22 -5.44
N ILE A 147 1.82 -9.21 -5.63
CA ILE A 147 2.65 -8.60 -4.59
C ILE A 147 2.33 -7.10 -4.60
N ASP A 148 1.56 -6.68 -3.60
CA ASP A 148 1.27 -5.29 -3.32
C ASP A 148 2.24 -4.75 -2.27
N GLY A 149 2.79 -3.56 -2.51
CA GLY A 149 3.76 -2.95 -1.61
C GLY A 149 3.89 -1.44 -1.78
N TYR A 150 4.87 -0.89 -1.07
CA TYR A 150 5.29 0.51 -1.15
C TYR A 150 6.79 0.54 -1.17
N ILE A 151 7.39 1.32 -2.08
CA ILE A 151 8.85 1.49 -2.14
C ILE A 151 9.22 2.72 -1.29
N PRO A 152 9.95 2.58 -0.17
CA PRO A 152 10.35 3.73 0.64
C PRO A 152 11.23 4.75 -0.09
N GLU A 153 11.23 6.02 0.36
CA GLU A 153 12.10 7.10 -0.17
C GLU A 153 13.60 6.73 -0.12
N TYR A 154 14.01 5.92 0.86
CA TYR A 154 15.39 5.50 1.06
C TYR A 154 15.76 4.21 0.33
N ALA A 155 14.82 3.53 -0.33
CA ALA A 155 15.03 2.18 -0.87
C ALA A 155 16.17 2.13 -1.90
N GLU A 156 17.19 1.31 -1.64
CA GLU A 156 18.32 1.08 -2.53
C GLU A 156 18.04 -0.08 -3.48
N SER A 157 17.46 -1.16 -2.98
CA SER A 157 17.08 -2.31 -3.79
C SER A 157 16.03 -3.18 -3.11
N PHE A 158 15.26 -3.90 -3.92
CA PHE A 158 14.42 -4.98 -3.43
C PHE A 158 14.50 -6.18 -4.36
N GLN A 159 14.05 -7.32 -3.86
CA GLN A 159 14.04 -8.56 -4.59
C GLN A 159 12.80 -9.39 -4.26
N PHE A 160 12.34 -10.14 -5.25
CA PHE A 160 11.27 -11.11 -5.08
C PHE A 160 11.47 -12.29 -6.02
N GLY A 161 10.77 -13.39 -5.75
CA GLY A 161 10.92 -14.58 -6.56
C GLY A 161 10.16 -15.77 -6.04
N PHE A 162 10.47 -16.92 -6.63
CA PHE A 162 9.90 -18.20 -6.27
C PHE A 162 10.97 -19.25 -6.04
N GLN A 163 10.77 -20.07 -5.02
CA GLN A 163 11.72 -21.09 -4.57
C GLN A 163 11.01 -22.39 -4.18
N THR A 164 11.78 -23.46 -4.00
CA THR A 164 11.24 -24.82 -3.86
C THR A 164 10.96 -25.26 -2.42
N ASN A 165 11.38 -24.48 -1.42
CA ASN A 165 11.16 -24.73 0.01
C ASN A 165 11.21 -23.42 0.80
N ASP A 166 11.10 -23.49 2.13
CA ASP A 166 11.13 -22.34 3.04
C ASP A 166 12.55 -21.89 3.46
N HIS A 167 13.60 -22.57 2.98
CA HIS A 167 14.97 -22.23 3.35
C HIS A 167 15.42 -20.97 2.62
N TYR A 168 16.26 -20.17 3.27
CA TYR A 168 16.87 -19.03 2.62
C TYR A 168 17.92 -19.47 1.61
N TYR A 169 18.11 -18.67 0.55
CA TYR A 169 19.29 -18.77 -0.29
C TYR A 169 20.56 -18.81 0.58
N PRO A 170 21.54 -19.69 0.29
CA PRO A 170 21.65 -20.58 -0.87
C PRO A 170 21.07 -22.00 -0.70
N ASP A 171 20.39 -22.31 0.41
CA ASP A 171 19.94 -23.67 0.73
C ASP A 171 18.60 -24.07 0.06
N THR A 172 18.27 -23.41 -1.05
CA THR A 172 17.03 -23.61 -1.81
C THR A 172 17.29 -23.49 -3.32
N THR A 173 16.46 -24.13 -4.13
CA THR A 173 16.43 -23.85 -5.57
C THR A 173 15.54 -22.63 -5.80
N VAL A 174 16.10 -21.60 -6.43
CA VAL A 174 15.36 -20.40 -6.79
C VAL A 174 14.99 -20.49 -8.27
N ALA A 175 13.71 -20.75 -8.55
CA ALA A 175 13.18 -20.90 -9.90
C ALA A 175 13.15 -19.59 -10.68
N PHE A 176 12.95 -18.49 -9.95
CA PHE A 176 12.90 -17.14 -10.46
C PHE A 176 13.31 -16.18 -9.35
N HIS A 177 14.25 -15.30 -9.65
CA HIS A 177 14.72 -14.23 -8.79
C HIS A 177 14.75 -12.95 -9.60
N MET A 178 13.96 -11.97 -9.21
CA MET A 178 14.07 -10.61 -9.73
C MET A 178 14.71 -9.73 -8.67
N LYS A 179 15.80 -9.06 -9.03
CA LYS A 179 16.42 -8.01 -8.22
C LYS A 179 16.32 -6.68 -8.94
N VAL A 180 15.82 -5.67 -8.23
CA VAL A 180 15.70 -4.30 -8.72
C VAL A 180 16.63 -3.40 -7.91
N GLN A 181 17.59 -2.76 -8.59
CA GLN A 181 18.45 -1.72 -8.03
C GLN A 181 17.84 -0.36 -8.36
N LEU A 182 17.56 0.45 -7.34
CA LEU A 182 16.90 1.75 -7.45
C LEU A 182 17.86 2.94 -7.34
N GLN A 183 19.09 2.73 -6.85
CA GLN A 183 20.07 3.79 -6.61
C GLN A 183 21.21 3.81 -7.64
N GLY A 184 21.75 5.01 -7.86
CA GLY A 184 23.01 5.22 -8.59
C GLY A 184 22.86 5.20 -10.11
N MET A 185 24.01 5.29 -10.81
CA MET A 185 24.06 5.15 -12.27
C MET A 185 23.74 3.72 -12.73
N ASP A 186 23.71 2.77 -11.80
CA ASP A 186 23.47 1.34 -12.05
C ASP A 186 22.02 0.91 -11.80
N ARG A 187 21.06 1.85 -11.82
CA ARG A 187 19.63 1.53 -11.72
C ARG A 187 19.25 0.50 -12.79
N LYS A 188 18.89 -0.70 -12.37
CA LYS A 188 18.68 -1.86 -13.25
C LYS A 188 17.74 -2.87 -12.61
N ALA A 189 17.09 -3.67 -13.43
CA ALA A 189 16.42 -4.89 -12.99
C ALA A 189 17.07 -6.09 -13.67
N VAL A 190 17.30 -7.15 -12.90
CA VAL A 190 17.85 -8.41 -13.39
C VAL A 190 16.98 -9.56 -12.94
N CYS A 191 16.79 -10.52 -13.84
CA CYS A 191 16.15 -11.79 -13.55
C CYS A 191 17.21 -12.90 -13.58
N ASN A 192 17.16 -13.82 -12.63
CA ASN A 192 18.03 -14.99 -12.61
C ASN A 192 17.33 -16.18 -11.94
N ALA A 193 18.01 -17.32 -11.91
CA ALA A 193 17.63 -18.52 -11.20
C ALA A 193 18.86 -19.08 -10.48
N TYR A 194 18.64 -19.76 -9.36
CA TYR A 194 19.68 -20.45 -8.62
C TYR A 194 19.35 -21.95 -8.59
N ILE A 195 20.08 -22.72 -9.39
CA ILE A 195 19.79 -24.14 -9.65
C ILE A 195 21.09 -24.91 -9.47
N ASN A 196 21.04 -26.07 -8.81
CA ASN A 196 22.21 -26.93 -8.54
C ASN A 196 23.38 -26.15 -7.90
N ASN A 197 23.05 -25.33 -6.89
CA ASN A 197 23.98 -24.49 -6.15
C ASN A 197 24.74 -23.46 -7.00
N LYS A 198 24.16 -23.03 -8.12
CA LYS A 198 24.76 -22.03 -9.03
C LYS A 198 23.73 -21.06 -9.58
N TRP A 199 24.10 -19.78 -9.55
CA TRP A 199 23.40 -18.76 -10.33
C TRP A 199 23.52 -19.10 -11.82
N GLN A 200 22.39 -18.99 -12.51
CA GLN A 200 22.35 -19.10 -13.96
C GLN A 200 22.81 -17.78 -14.60
N VAL A 201 22.70 -17.68 -15.92
CA VAL A 201 23.02 -16.46 -16.65
C VAL A 201 21.97 -15.40 -16.35
N GLU A 202 22.42 -14.23 -15.85
CA GLU A 202 21.55 -13.09 -15.61
C GLU A 202 20.88 -12.61 -16.89
N LYS A 203 19.57 -12.37 -16.82
CA LYS A 203 18.81 -11.66 -17.84
C LYS A 203 18.57 -10.24 -17.35
N PHE A 204 19.21 -9.27 -18.00
CA PHE A 204 18.90 -7.85 -17.79
C PHE A 204 17.53 -7.52 -18.37
N VAL A 205 16.75 -6.72 -17.65
CA VAL A 205 15.50 -6.16 -18.17
C VAL A 205 15.85 -4.88 -18.91
N ASP A 206 15.56 -4.85 -20.21
CA ASP A 206 15.80 -3.70 -21.06
C ASP A 206 14.67 -2.67 -20.92
N GLY A 207 15.00 -1.38 -21.12
CA GLY A 207 14.01 -0.31 -21.22
C GLY A 207 13.71 0.43 -19.92
N TYR A 208 12.48 0.93 -19.81
CA TYR A 208 12.04 1.76 -18.69
C TYR A 208 11.79 0.92 -17.43
N LEU A 209 12.28 1.42 -16.29
CA LEU A 209 12.03 0.81 -14.98
C LEU A 209 10.89 1.56 -14.27
N PRO A 210 9.71 0.93 -14.10
CA PRO A 210 8.52 1.56 -13.50
C PRO A 210 8.54 1.59 -11.96
N PHE A 211 9.71 1.46 -11.34
CA PHE A 211 9.86 1.45 -9.89
C PHE A 211 10.26 2.84 -9.39
N VAL A 212 9.31 3.52 -8.75
CA VAL A 212 9.48 4.87 -8.21
C VAL A 212 9.53 4.79 -6.69
N ARG A 213 10.50 5.46 -6.08
CA ARG A 213 10.58 5.58 -4.62
C ARG A 213 9.49 6.51 -4.11
N ASP A 214 9.07 6.30 -2.87
CA ASP A 214 7.95 7.01 -2.26
C ASP A 214 6.66 6.80 -3.07
N SER A 215 6.41 5.56 -3.51
CA SER A 215 5.26 5.21 -4.35
C SER A 215 4.79 3.79 -4.11
N LYS A 216 3.49 3.55 -4.35
CA LYS A 216 2.89 2.21 -4.36
C LYS A 216 3.50 1.35 -5.47
N LEU A 217 3.58 0.06 -5.19
CA LEU A 217 4.06 -0.98 -6.08
C LEU A 217 3.00 -2.07 -6.19
N ASP A 218 2.55 -2.34 -7.41
CA ASP A 218 1.73 -3.52 -7.76
C ASP A 218 2.56 -4.41 -8.70
N ILE A 219 2.79 -5.65 -8.30
CA ILE A 219 3.47 -6.66 -9.14
C ILE A 219 2.53 -7.85 -9.30
N LYS A 220 2.34 -8.28 -10.54
CA LYS A 220 1.60 -9.50 -10.86
C LYS A 220 2.51 -10.43 -11.61
N VAL A 221 2.66 -11.65 -11.11
CA VAL A 221 3.40 -12.70 -11.80
C VAL A 221 2.44 -13.79 -12.24
N THR A 222 2.22 -13.86 -13.54
CA THR A 222 1.39 -14.89 -14.18
C THR A 222 2.25 -16.08 -14.58
N VAL A 223 1.86 -17.28 -14.17
CA VAL A 223 2.56 -18.52 -14.48
C VAL A 223 2.06 -19.08 -15.82
N TRP A 224 2.91 -19.02 -16.84
CA TRP A 224 2.67 -19.69 -18.12
C TRP A 224 3.38 -21.04 -18.18
N LYS A 225 3.09 -21.81 -19.23
CA LYS A 225 3.60 -23.18 -19.39
C LYS A 225 5.14 -23.30 -19.37
N ASP A 226 5.85 -22.28 -19.85
CA ASP A 226 7.32 -22.33 -19.98
C ASP A 226 8.01 -21.06 -19.45
N TYR A 227 7.26 -20.11 -18.88
CA TYR A 227 7.79 -18.84 -18.39
C TYR A 227 6.90 -18.19 -17.33
N PHE A 228 7.50 -17.31 -16.53
CA PHE A 228 6.79 -16.33 -15.72
C PHE A 228 6.62 -15.04 -16.53
N MET A 229 5.42 -14.47 -16.53
CA MET A 229 5.15 -13.14 -17.07
C MET A 229 4.96 -12.18 -15.91
N VAL A 230 5.74 -11.11 -15.87
CA VAL A 230 5.70 -10.10 -14.81
C VAL A 230 5.11 -8.81 -15.38
N ASP A 231 4.04 -8.35 -14.75
CA ASP A 231 3.46 -7.03 -14.93
C ASP A 231 3.77 -6.18 -13.70
N VAL A 232 4.07 -4.89 -13.91
CA VAL A 232 4.30 -3.91 -12.84
C VAL A 232 3.39 -2.72 -13.07
N ASN A 233 2.58 -2.35 -12.08
CA ASN A 233 1.58 -1.28 -12.16
C ASN A 233 0.70 -1.45 -13.41
N ASP A 234 0.10 -2.63 -13.55
CA ASP A 234 -0.77 -3.03 -14.68
C ASP A 234 -0.15 -2.98 -16.08
N SER A 235 1.18 -2.85 -16.17
CA SER A 235 1.89 -2.80 -17.45
C SER A 235 2.90 -3.94 -17.56
N PHE A 236 2.98 -4.56 -18.74
CA PHE A 236 3.96 -5.59 -19.05
C PHE A 236 5.39 -5.12 -18.74
N PHE A 237 6.13 -5.94 -18.00
CA PHE A 237 7.49 -5.64 -17.61
C PHE A 237 8.51 -6.64 -18.18
N VAL A 238 8.36 -7.93 -17.93
CA VAL A 238 9.30 -8.95 -18.45
C VAL A 238 8.71 -10.36 -18.47
N GLU A 239 9.16 -11.17 -19.42
CA GLU A 239 9.00 -12.64 -19.40
C GLU A 239 10.29 -13.34 -18.98
N TYR A 240 10.21 -14.35 -18.12
CA TYR A 240 11.36 -15.15 -17.70
C TYR A 240 11.09 -16.64 -17.84
N LYS A 241 11.85 -17.32 -18.70
CA LYS A 241 11.75 -18.78 -18.88
C LYS A 241 12.33 -19.50 -17.67
N TYR A 242 11.53 -20.37 -17.04
CA TYR A 242 11.99 -21.21 -15.94
C TYR A 242 12.49 -22.55 -16.45
N ASN A 243 13.52 -23.10 -15.80
CA ASN A 243 14.16 -24.37 -16.17
C ASN A 243 14.12 -25.39 -15.01
N VAL A 244 13.05 -25.34 -14.22
CA VAL A 244 12.80 -26.26 -13.09
C VAL A 244 11.44 -26.93 -13.27
N VAL A 245 11.19 -28.02 -12.54
CA VAL A 245 9.87 -28.64 -12.49
C VAL A 245 8.93 -27.68 -11.72
N LEU A 246 7.94 -27.13 -12.41
CA LEU A 246 7.05 -26.11 -11.84
C LEU A 246 6.38 -26.56 -10.53
N GLY A 247 5.97 -27.84 -10.45
CA GLY A 247 5.32 -28.40 -9.25
C GLY A 247 6.22 -28.44 -8.00
N ASP A 248 7.54 -28.32 -8.15
CA ASP A 248 8.46 -28.23 -7.02
C ASP A 248 8.57 -26.79 -6.49
N VAL A 249 8.07 -25.80 -7.23
CA VAL A 249 8.10 -24.39 -6.85
C VAL A 249 6.92 -24.09 -5.94
N THR A 250 7.20 -23.99 -4.64
CA THR A 250 6.18 -24.02 -3.60
C THR A 250 6.16 -22.77 -2.73
N HIS A 251 7.14 -21.87 -2.86
CA HIS A 251 7.27 -20.72 -1.98
C HIS A 251 7.50 -19.43 -2.76
N VAL A 252 6.88 -18.34 -2.29
CA VAL A 252 7.25 -16.98 -2.66
C VAL A 252 8.27 -16.46 -1.65
N ALA A 253 9.27 -15.71 -2.13
CA ALA A 253 10.27 -15.05 -1.31
C ALA A 253 10.37 -13.57 -1.70
N ILE A 254 10.42 -12.68 -0.72
CA ILE A 254 10.51 -11.22 -0.87
C ILE A 254 11.51 -10.70 0.16
N ASP A 255 12.39 -9.79 -0.23
CA ASP A 255 13.42 -9.22 0.63
C ASP A 255 13.93 -7.86 0.10
N GLY A 256 14.68 -7.13 0.91
CA GLY A 256 15.20 -5.79 0.60
C GLY A 256 14.45 -4.67 1.31
N ASP A 257 14.42 -3.50 0.68
CA ASP A 257 13.88 -2.24 1.26
C ASP A 257 12.41 -1.99 0.95
#